data_AF-C9LYF2-F1
#
_entry.id   AF-C9LYF2-F1
#
_cell.length_a   1.000
_cell.length_b   1.000
_cell.length_c   1.000
_cell.angle_alpha   90.00
_cell.angle_beta   90.00
_cell.angle_gamma   90.00
#
_symmetry.space_group_name_H-M   'P 1'
#
loop_
_entity.id
_entity.type
_entity.pdbx_description
1 polymer ?
#
loop_
_entity_poly.entity_id
_entity_poly.type
_entity_poly.pdbx_seq_one_letter_code
_entity_poly.pdbx_strand_id
1 'polypeptide(L)'
;MQDNGSNAEHHEWEFSTDRLAYGLFQVNVQTHVKVNGNRIAIDTCRRALFFKWGKQSDSFDVMDVQKVTLQKKVAKLNIVLIVLGLLMVLTGNWWGLLTVLPAVLFMHDKYLLIQHKNGGFRIYDAERIGANRAANEFFDYIQARNPQAMAIIRG
;
A
#
# COMPACT_ATOMS: atom_id res chain seq x y z
N MET A 1 -17.33 -32.61 30.19
CA MET A 1 -17.63 -32.10 28.83
C MET A 1 -16.47 -31.23 28.43
N GLN A 2 -15.69 -31.66 27.45
CA GLN A 2 -14.57 -30.90 26.87
C GLN A 2 -15.18 -29.71 26.12
N ASP A 3 -14.95 -28.51 26.62
CA ASP A 3 -15.12 -27.30 25.82
C ASP A 3 -13.90 -27.21 24.92
N ASN A 4 -14.05 -27.70 23.68
CA ASN A 4 -13.07 -27.56 22.62
C ASN A 4 -12.99 -26.07 22.27
N GLY A 5 -12.22 -25.32 23.05
CA GLY A 5 -11.72 -24.02 22.67
C GLY A 5 -10.98 -24.18 21.36
N SER A 6 -11.64 -23.88 20.25
CA SER A 6 -10.99 -23.68 18.98
C SER A 6 -9.92 -22.62 19.23
N ASN A 7 -8.65 -23.03 19.28
CA ASN A 7 -7.50 -22.15 19.11
C ASN A 7 -7.64 -21.53 17.71
N ALA A 8 -8.54 -20.58 17.56
CA ALA A 8 -8.58 -19.73 16.40
C ALA A 8 -7.30 -18.92 16.48
N GLU A 9 -6.34 -19.21 15.60
CA GLU A 9 -5.10 -18.46 15.49
C GLU A 9 -5.46 -16.98 15.33
N HIS A 10 -5.07 -16.20 16.34
CA HIS A 10 -5.28 -14.76 16.39
C HIS A 10 -3.93 -14.09 16.19
N HIS A 11 -3.75 -13.43 15.05
CA HIS A 11 -2.54 -12.69 14.74
C HIS A 11 -2.89 -11.23 14.46
N GLU A 12 -2.15 -10.31 15.09
CA GLU A 12 -2.26 -8.89 14.81
C GLU A 12 -0.89 -8.37 14.37
N TRP A 13 -0.87 -7.66 13.24
CA TRP A 13 0.31 -6.97 12.73
C TRP A 13 -0.02 -5.51 12.54
N GLU A 14 0.89 -4.65 13.01
CA GLU A 14 0.84 -3.22 12.75
C GLU A 14 2.11 -2.82 12.02
N PHE A 15 1.93 -2.20 10.85
CA PHE A 15 3.05 -1.63 10.12
C PHE A 15 2.69 -0.26 9.56
N SER A 16 3.67 0.64 9.62
CA SER A 16 3.58 1.95 9.01
C SER A 16 4.51 2.03 7.82
N THR A 17 4.04 2.71 6.77
CA THR A 17 4.85 3.00 5.60
C THR A 17 4.80 4.49 5.32
N ASP A 18 5.97 5.11 5.32
CA ASP A 18 6.13 6.51 4.95
C ASP A 18 6.19 6.63 3.44
N ARG A 19 5.26 7.40 2.87
CA ARG A 19 5.20 7.70 1.45
C ARG A 19 5.40 9.20 1.23
N LEU A 20 6.14 9.55 0.19
CA LEU A 20 6.02 10.88 -0.41
C LEU A 20 4.79 10.89 -1.33
N ALA A 21 3.69 11.49 -0.87
CA ALA A 21 2.55 11.74 -1.73
C ALA A 21 2.94 12.84 -2.72
N TYR A 22 2.92 12.48 -4.01
CA TYR A 22 3.14 13.40 -5.11
C TYR A 22 4.52 14.11 -5.10
N GLY A 23 5.52 13.50 -4.45
CA GLY A 23 6.87 14.07 -4.31
C GLY A 23 6.96 15.33 -3.45
N LEU A 24 5.87 15.75 -2.80
CA LEU A 24 5.77 17.04 -2.11
C LEU A 24 5.47 16.91 -0.61
N PHE A 25 4.68 15.92 -0.20
CA PHE A 25 4.25 15.79 1.19
C PHE A 25 4.52 14.39 1.72
N GLN A 26 5.14 14.29 2.89
CA GLN A 26 5.26 13.01 3.59
C GLN A 26 3.91 12.62 4.19
N VAL A 27 3.40 11.49 3.72
CA VAL A 27 2.17 10.84 4.17
C VAL A 27 2.56 9.52 4.81
N ASN A 28 2.32 9.40 6.10
CA ASN A 28 2.46 8.15 6.82
C ASN A 28 1.17 7.32 6.63
N VAL A 29 1.32 6.09 6.16
CA VAL A 29 0.23 5.15 5.96
C VAL A 29 0.35 4.08 7.04
N GLN A 30 -0.52 4.14 8.06
CA GLN A 30 -0.59 3.13 9.11
C GLN A 30 -1.55 2.04 8.67
N THR A 31 -1.08 0.79 8.68
CA THR A 31 -1.88 -0.38 8.33
C THR A 31 -1.92 -1.32 9.52
N HIS A 32 -3.13 -1.60 9.97
CA HIS A 32 -3.45 -2.55 11.03
C HIS A 32 -4.06 -3.78 10.39
N VAL A 33 -3.46 -4.93 10.57
CA VAL A 33 -3.95 -6.21 10.06
C VAL A 33 -4.33 -7.07 11.25
N LYS A 34 -5.57 -7.56 11.25
CA LYS A 34 -6.07 -8.51 12.24
C LYS A 34 -6.49 -9.78 11.54
N VAL A 35 -6.02 -10.90 12.03
CA VAL A 35 -6.35 -12.22 11.53
C VAL A 35 -6.99 -13.02 12.63
N ASN A 36 -8.17 -13.55 12.35
CA ASN A 36 -8.90 -14.44 13.23
C ASN A 36 -9.26 -15.71 12.46
N GLY A 37 -8.47 -16.76 12.67
CA GLY A 37 -8.52 -17.98 11.85
C GLY A 37 -8.19 -17.68 10.38
N ASN A 38 -9.15 -17.91 9.48
CA ASN A 38 -8.97 -17.65 8.04
C ASN A 38 -9.36 -16.23 7.61
N ARG A 39 -9.93 -15.41 8.50
CA ARG A 39 -10.42 -14.08 8.13
C ARG A 39 -9.34 -13.04 8.41
N ILE A 40 -8.96 -12.30 7.38
CA ILE A 40 -8.11 -11.11 7.47
C ILE A 40 -9.02 -9.88 7.50
N ALA A 41 -8.74 -8.94 8.40
CA ALA A 41 -9.28 -7.60 8.41
C ALA A 41 -8.11 -6.60 8.35
N ILE A 42 -8.14 -5.69 7.37
CA ILE A 42 -7.10 -4.68 7.18
C ILE A 42 -7.72 -3.30 7.32
N ASP A 43 -7.20 -2.53 8.27
CA ASP A 43 -7.52 -1.14 8.49
C ASP A 43 -6.31 -0.27 8.15
N THR A 44 -6.41 0.52 7.08
CA THR A 44 -5.41 1.50 6.70
C THR A 44 -5.89 2.92 7.00
N CYS A 45 -5.10 3.67 7.74
CA CYS A 45 -5.27 5.10 8.00
C CYS A 45 -4.11 5.87 7.37
N ARG A 46 -4.40 6.88 6.55
CA ARG A 46 -3.35 7.75 6.02
C ARG A 46 -3.32 9.05 6.82
N ARG A 47 -2.12 9.51 7.15
CA ARG A 47 -1.88 10.75 7.88
C ARG A 47 -0.83 11.58 7.16
N ALA A 48 -1.12 12.85 6.94
CA ALA A 48 -0.14 13.82 6.45
C ALA A 48 0.18 14.80 7.59
N LEU A 49 1.42 14.78 8.10
CA LEU A 49 1.98 15.63 9.17
C LEU A 49 1.15 15.74 10.48
N PHE A 50 -0.10 16.22 10.43
CA PHE A 50 -1.04 16.30 11.55
C PHE A 50 -2.52 16.01 11.19
N PHE A 51 -2.84 15.83 9.89
CA PHE A 51 -4.21 15.57 9.43
C PHE A 51 -4.40 14.09 9.06
N LYS A 52 -5.42 13.44 9.66
CA LYS A 52 -5.91 12.12 9.21
C LYS A 52 -6.65 12.32 7.88
N TRP A 53 -6.12 11.75 6.80
CA TRP A 53 -6.68 11.86 5.48
C TRP A 53 -7.03 10.49 4.91
N GLY A 54 -8.29 10.09 5.10
CA GLY A 54 -8.83 8.86 4.53
C GLY A 54 -8.56 7.61 5.36
N LYS A 55 -9.64 6.85 5.57
CA LYS A 55 -9.62 5.51 6.15
C LYS A 55 -10.08 4.53 5.08
N GLN A 56 -9.34 3.45 4.90
CA GLN A 56 -9.73 2.32 4.06
C GLN A 56 -9.74 1.09 4.95
N SER A 57 -10.87 0.40 5.01
CA SER A 57 -11.03 -0.82 5.80
C SER A 57 -11.59 -1.89 4.88
N ASP A 58 -11.05 -3.10 4.98
CA ASP A 58 -11.53 -4.24 4.21
C ASP A 58 -11.37 -5.53 5.01
N SER A 59 -12.21 -6.52 4.72
CA SER A 59 -12.12 -7.84 5.35
C SER A 59 -12.43 -8.95 4.36
N PHE A 60 -11.56 -9.95 4.30
CA PHE A 60 -11.63 -11.04 3.36
C PHE A 60 -11.07 -12.33 3.96
N ASP A 61 -11.44 -13.48 3.39
CA ASP A 61 -10.83 -14.76 3.73
C ASP A 61 -9.46 -14.90 3.03
N VAL A 62 -8.46 -15.48 3.70
CA VAL A 62 -7.14 -15.79 3.12
C VAL A 62 -7.28 -16.64 1.84
N MET A 63 -8.26 -17.55 1.82
CA MET A 63 -8.53 -18.42 0.67
C MET A 63 -9.20 -17.67 -0.49
N ASP A 64 -9.83 -16.52 -0.22
CA ASP A 64 -10.41 -15.66 -1.25
C ASP A 64 -9.36 -14.76 -1.92
N VAL A 65 -8.12 -14.74 -1.42
CA VAL A 65 -7.02 -14.01 -2.06
C VAL A 65 -6.68 -14.69 -3.38
N GLN A 66 -6.94 -13.99 -4.48
CA GLN A 66 -6.68 -14.49 -5.82
C GLN A 66 -5.25 -14.18 -6.25
N LYS A 67 -4.78 -12.97 -5.91
CA LYS A 67 -3.52 -12.47 -6.43
C LYS A 67 -2.96 -11.33 -5.59
N VAL A 68 -1.66 -11.37 -5.33
CA VAL A 68 -0.90 -10.22 -4.84
C VAL A 68 -0.02 -9.69 -5.97
N THR A 69 -0.20 -8.44 -6.39
CA THR A 69 0.61 -7.81 -7.45
C THR A 69 1.25 -6.52 -7.01
N LEU A 70 2.50 -6.32 -7.45
CA LEU A 70 3.09 -4.99 -7.47
C LEU A 70 2.54 -4.23 -8.69
N GLN A 71 1.77 -3.17 -8.44
CA GLN A 71 1.31 -2.28 -9.51
C GLN A 71 2.03 -0.95 -9.44
N LYS A 72 2.37 -0.43 -10.63
CA LYS A 72 2.89 0.91 -10.83
C LYS A 72 1.80 1.75 -11.48
N LYS A 73 1.30 2.78 -10.81
CA LYS A 73 0.30 3.69 -11.37
C LYS A 73 0.85 5.09 -11.45
N VAL A 74 0.60 5.75 -12.58
CA VAL A 74 0.96 7.16 -12.73
C VAL A 74 0.06 7.99 -11.82
N ALA A 75 0.67 8.80 -10.95
CA ALA A 75 -0.05 9.75 -10.14
C ALA A 75 -0.56 10.88 -11.05
N LYS A 76 -1.89 10.97 -11.24
CA LYS A 76 -2.51 12.00 -12.10
C LYS A 76 -2.10 13.42 -11.69
N LEU A 77 -1.91 13.67 -10.40
CA LEU A 77 -1.45 14.96 -9.90
C LEU A 77 -0.01 15.29 -10.35
N ASN A 78 0.87 14.28 -10.47
CA ASN A 78 2.24 14.51 -10.96
C ASN A 78 2.23 14.94 -12.43
N ILE A 79 1.31 14.40 -13.24
CA ILE A 79 1.12 14.90 -14.62
C ILE A 79 0.75 16.38 -14.61
N VAL A 80 -0.17 16.80 -13.73
CA VAL A 80 -0.57 18.21 -13.60
C VAL A 80 0.63 19.08 -13.16
N LEU A 81 1.41 18.62 -12.19
CA LEU A 81 2.61 19.33 -11.72
C LEU A 81 3.67 19.45 -12.82
N ILE A 82 3.87 18.41 -13.64
CA ILE A 82 4.78 18.46 -14.80
C ILE A 82 4.30 19.52 -15.80
N VAL A 83 3.02 19.54 -16.14
CA VAL A 83 2.46 20.52 -17.09
C VAL A 83 2.61 21.94 -16.55
N LEU A 84 2.27 22.19 -15.28
CA LEU A 84 2.43 23.50 -14.65
C LEU A 84 3.89 23.94 -14.59
N GLY A 85 4.79 23.03 -14.22
CA GLY A 85 6.22 23.29 -14.16
C GLY A 85 6.81 23.63 -15.54
N LEU A 86 6.40 22.90 -16.59
CA LEU A 86 6.79 23.20 -17.97
C LEU A 86 6.28 24.57 -18.43
N LEU A 87 5.04 24.94 -18.10
CA LEU A 87 4.52 26.28 -18.39
C LEU A 87 5.35 27.39 -17.72
N MET A 88 5.76 27.20 -16.46
CA MET A 88 6.64 28.16 -15.79
C MET A 88 8.00 28.27 -16.48
N VAL A 89 8.61 27.15 -16.87
CA VAL A 89 9.89 27.16 -17.60
C VAL A 89 9.74 27.90 -18.94
N LEU A 90 8.63 27.70 -19.66
CA LEU A 90 8.35 28.39 -20.92
C LEU A 90 8.18 29.90 -20.76
N THR A 91 7.71 30.38 -19.61
CA THR A 91 7.65 31.82 -19.29
C THR A 91 9.00 32.42 -18.84
N GLY A 92 10.09 31.66 -18.96
CA GLY A 92 11.45 32.08 -18.54
C GLY A 92 11.73 31.85 -17.04
N ASN A 93 10.79 31.24 -16.32
CA ASN A 93 10.94 30.97 -14.89
C ASN A 93 11.55 29.58 -14.66
N TRP A 94 12.87 29.55 -14.48
CA TRP A 94 13.65 28.34 -14.21
C TRP A 94 13.26 27.62 -12.92
N TRP A 95 12.55 28.26 -11.97
CA TRP A 95 11.97 27.60 -10.80
C TRP A 95 10.98 26.49 -11.17
N GLY A 96 10.41 26.52 -12.38
CA GLY A 96 9.59 25.42 -12.89
C GLY A 96 10.34 24.08 -12.89
N LEU A 97 11.66 24.06 -13.13
CA LEU A 97 12.48 22.83 -13.09
C LEU A 97 12.45 22.14 -11.71
N LEU A 98 12.40 22.90 -10.62
CA LEU A 98 12.30 22.35 -9.26
C LEU A 98 10.99 21.63 -9.00
N THR A 99 9.95 21.91 -9.78
CA THR A 99 8.67 21.19 -9.71
C THR A 99 8.60 20.01 -10.68
N VAL A 100 9.20 20.14 -11.87
CA VAL A 100 9.20 19.09 -12.89
C VAL A 100 10.10 17.92 -12.50
N LEU A 101 11.33 18.19 -12.04
CA LEU A 101 12.31 17.13 -11.72
C LEU A 101 11.77 16.14 -10.66
N PRO A 102 11.26 16.58 -9.49
CA PRO A 102 10.67 15.66 -8.52
C PRO A 102 9.40 14.99 -9.05
N ALA A 103 8.54 15.71 -9.78
CA ALA A 103 7.30 15.14 -10.29
C ALA A 103 7.53 14.00 -11.31
N VAL A 104 8.59 14.12 -12.13
CA VAL A 104 9.04 13.06 -13.05
C VAL A 104 9.67 11.89 -12.28
N LEU A 105 10.56 12.17 -11.32
CA LEU A 105 11.23 11.13 -10.52
C LEU A 105 10.24 10.32 -9.68
N PHE A 106 9.21 10.96 -9.13
CA PHE A 106 8.17 10.33 -8.31
C PHE A 106 6.87 10.07 -9.08
N MET A 107 6.91 10.05 -10.43
CA MET A 107 5.72 9.94 -11.29
C MET A 107 4.89 8.67 -11.05
N HIS A 108 5.56 7.57 -10.70
CA HIS A 108 4.93 6.28 -10.51
C HIS A 108 4.76 5.96 -9.03
N ASP A 109 3.50 5.84 -8.61
CA ASP A 109 3.15 5.25 -7.35
C ASP A 109 3.28 3.73 -7.45
N LYS A 110 4.15 3.15 -6.63
CA LYS A 110 4.28 1.71 -6.44
C LYS A 110 3.38 1.28 -5.28
N TYR A 111 2.48 0.34 -5.50
CA TYR A 111 1.65 -0.25 -4.45
C TYR A 111 1.50 -1.75 -4.66
N LEU A 112 1.35 -2.46 -3.55
CA LEU A 112 0.91 -3.84 -3.52
C LEU A 112 -0.62 -3.86 -3.57
N LEU A 113 -1.17 -4.52 -4.58
CA LEU A 113 -2.59 -4.80 -4.69
C LEU A 113 -2.83 -6.25 -4.29
N ILE A 114 -3.54 -6.45 -3.19
CA ILE A 114 -4.11 -7.72 -2.78
C ILE A 114 -5.50 -7.81 -3.40
N GLN A 115 -5.65 -8.61 -4.45
CA GLN A 115 -6.92 -8.86 -5.10
C GLN A 115 -7.57 -10.08 -4.45
N HIS A 116 -8.78 -9.90 -3.94
CA HIS A 116 -9.61 -10.95 -3.37
C HIS A 116 -10.94 -11.01 -4.11
N LYS A 117 -11.72 -12.08 -3.91
CA LYS A 117 -12.98 -12.31 -4.63
C LYS A 117 -13.98 -11.14 -4.56
N ASN A 118 -13.95 -10.37 -3.46
CA ASN A 118 -14.88 -9.28 -3.20
C ASN A 118 -14.30 -7.88 -3.50
N GLY A 119 -13.07 -7.77 -4.01
CA GLY A 119 -12.43 -6.47 -4.21
C GLY A 119 -10.92 -6.49 -4.34
N GLY A 120 -10.32 -5.32 -4.16
CA GLY A 120 -8.88 -5.15 -4.22
C GLY A 120 -8.40 -4.18 -3.16
N PHE A 121 -7.58 -4.67 -2.24
CA PHE A 121 -6.98 -3.88 -1.20
C PHE A 121 -5.60 -3.36 -1.62
N ARG A 122 -5.35 -2.07 -1.44
CA ARG A 122 -4.09 -1.43 -1.83
C ARG A 122 -3.26 -1.13 -0.60
N ILE A 123 -2.13 -1.81 -0.48
CA ILE A 123 -1.08 -1.48 0.49
C ILE A 123 -0.03 -0.65 -0.23
N TYR A 124 0.22 0.56 0.25
CA TYR A 124 1.10 1.51 -0.44
C TYR A 124 2.56 1.31 -0.02
N ASP A 125 3.44 1.48 -1.01
CA ASP A 125 4.90 1.42 -0.91
C ASP A 125 5.48 0.02 -0.60
N ALA A 126 5.54 -0.78 -1.66
CA ALA A 126 6.08 -2.14 -1.68
C ALA A 126 7.61 -2.23 -1.52
N GLU A 127 8.34 -1.15 -1.82
CA GLU A 127 9.82 -1.18 -1.74
C GLU A 127 10.30 -1.07 -0.30
N ARG A 128 9.55 -0.37 0.55
CA ARG A 128 9.81 -0.31 1.99
C ARG A 128 9.16 -1.43 2.79
N ILE A 129 8.14 -2.09 2.22
CA ILE A 129 7.50 -3.26 2.83
C ILE A 129 8.50 -4.39 3.07
N GLY A 130 9.43 -4.63 2.14
CA GLY A 130 10.48 -5.65 2.32
C GLY A 130 11.43 -5.38 3.49
N ALA A 131 11.55 -4.12 3.92
CA ALA A 131 12.32 -3.73 5.11
C ALA A 131 11.48 -3.74 6.40
N ASN A 132 10.16 -3.92 6.29
CA ASN A 132 9.25 -3.95 7.43
C ASN A 132 8.98 -5.40 7.86
N ARG A 133 9.56 -5.79 8.99
CA ARG A 133 9.45 -7.14 9.54
C ARG A 133 7.99 -7.61 9.70
N ALA A 134 7.11 -6.77 10.24
CA ALA A 134 5.71 -7.13 10.45
C ALA A 134 4.95 -7.31 9.13
N ALA A 135 5.28 -6.54 8.10
CA ALA A 135 4.70 -6.72 6.77
C ALA A 135 5.19 -8.03 6.13
N ASN A 136 6.48 -8.37 6.26
CA ASN A 136 7.03 -9.63 5.76
C ASN A 136 6.38 -10.84 6.45
N GLU A 137 6.23 -10.81 7.78
CA GLU A 137 5.55 -11.87 8.55
C GLU A 137 4.10 -12.08 8.08
N PHE A 138 3.38 -10.99 7.75
CA PHE A 138 2.05 -11.07 7.17
C PHE A 138 2.03 -11.70 5.76
N PHE A 139 2.99 -11.36 4.89
CA PHE A 139 3.08 -11.97 3.56
C PHE A 139 3.49 -13.44 3.62
N ASP A 140 4.38 -13.81 4.54
CA ASP A 140 4.73 -15.20 4.82
C ASP A 140 3.51 -16.00 5.30
N TYR A 141 2.67 -15.39 6.15
CA TYR A 141 1.39 -16.00 6.57
C TYR A 141 0.44 -16.25 5.39
N ILE A 142 0.24 -15.26 4.51
CA ILE A 142 -0.55 -15.44 3.28
C ILE A 142 0.05 -16.54 2.40
N GLN A 143 1.38 -16.54 2.23
CA GLN A 143 2.06 -17.53 1.40
C GLN A 143 1.92 -18.95 1.96
N ALA A 144 2.00 -19.13 3.28
CA ALA A 144 1.87 -20.42 3.93
C ALA A 144 0.47 -21.04 3.74
N ARG A 145 -0.59 -20.21 3.74
CA ARG A 145 -1.98 -20.67 3.63
C ARG A 145 -2.51 -20.67 2.20
N ASN A 146 -2.03 -19.76 1.36
CA ASN A 146 -2.45 -19.61 -0.04
C ASN A 146 -1.23 -19.32 -0.94
N PRO A 147 -0.40 -20.35 -1.22
CA PRO A 147 0.83 -20.17 -2.01
C PRO A 147 0.54 -19.75 -3.47
N GLN A 148 -0.64 -20.09 -4.00
CA GLN A 148 -1.05 -19.73 -5.36
C GLN A 148 -1.28 -18.22 -5.52
N ALA A 149 -1.70 -17.52 -4.47
CA ALA A 149 -1.90 -16.07 -4.48
C ALA A 149 -0.59 -15.26 -4.63
N MET A 150 0.54 -15.83 -4.19
CA MET A 150 1.85 -15.16 -4.14
C MET A 150 2.75 -15.46 -5.36
N ALA A 151 2.44 -16.52 -6.12
CA ALA A 151 3.26 -16.97 -7.25
C ALA A 151 3.44 -15.91 -8.37
N ILE A 152 2.55 -14.91 -8.43
CA ILE A 152 2.54 -13.89 -9.50
C ILE A 152 3.35 -12.65 -9.13
N ILE A 153 4.06 -12.66 -8.00
CA ILE A 153 5.00 -11.60 -7.59
C ILE A 153 6.33 -11.69 -8.38
N ARG A 154 6.66 -12.86 -8.97
CA ARG A 154 7.94 -13.13 -9.65
C ARG A 154 7.88 -13.20 -11.18
N GLY A 155 6.73 -12.90 -11.79
CA GLY A 155 6.55 -12.88 -13.25
C GLY A 155 6.84 -11.53 -13.86
#